data_AF-A0A5B7I8Q6-F1
#
_entry.id   AF-A0A5B7I8Q6-F1
#
_cell.length_a   1.000
_cell.length_b   1.000
_cell.length_c   1.000
_cell.angle_alpha   90.00
_cell.angle_beta   90.00
_cell.angle_gamma   90.00
#
_symmetry.space_group_name_H-M   'P 1'
#
loop_
_entity.id
_entity.type
_entity.pdbx_description
1 polymer ?
#
loop_
_entity_poly.entity_id
_entity_poly.type
_entity_poly.pdbx_seq_one_letter_code
_entity_poly.pdbx_strand_id
1 'polypeptide(L)'
;MCRRGNPYLRVHLQLEGSCKKEIIWQPRAPVKSVVYDSPYAKISPRIMMATVEMYKQDLEVFAHMQLPRFHMPSSFHERADSSLLLLVRQSPYIHTLVVREKVSTATVLLLAHTAKNLIYFYVRRNAIMLKADWPYNPDWTPEFYAWLCKNARSYEAMEREVAQILGHRWQALTDKQFKMIKLDLNKSLYL
;
A
#
# COMPACT_ATOMS: atom_id res chain seq x y z
N MET A 1 -7.19 17.66 20.69
CA MET A 1 -6.30 18.58 21.46
C MET A 1 -4.88 18.70 20.89
N CYS A 2 -4.37 17.84 19.98
CA CYS A 2 -3.25 18.24 19.10
C CYS A 2 -3.75 18.67 17.71
N ARG A 3 -4.57 17.83 17.05
CA ARG A 3 -5.19 18.13 15.73
C ARG A 3 -5.91 19.48 15.65
N ARG A 4 -6.65 19.85 16.70
CA ARG A 4 -7.39 21.13 16.78
C ARG A 4 -6.50 22.32 17.18
N GLY A 5 -5.41 22.07 17.89
CA GLY A 5 -4.53 23.13 18.41
C GLY A 5 -3.39 23.49 17.46
N ASN A 6 -3.02 22.58 16.56
CA ASN A 6 -2.01 22.80 15.53
C ASN A 6 -2.41 22.05 14.25
N PRO A 7 -3.26 22.64 13.39
CA PRO A 7 -3.81 21.98 12.20
C PRO A 7 -2.74 21.66 11.15
N TYR A 8 -1.63 22.39 11.14
CA TYR A 8 -0.50 22.19 10.21
C TYR A 8 0.54 21.19 10.73
N LEU A 9 0.34 20.64 11.93
CA LEU A 9 1.27 19.65 12.48
C LEU A 9 1.22 18.37 11.63
N ARG A 10 2.37 17.97 11.11
CA ARG A 10 2.56 16.73 10.36
C ARG A 10 3.46 15.81 11.16
N VAL A 11 2.97 14.62 11.50
CA VAL A 11 3.74 13.61 12.23
C VAL A 11 4.10 12.47 11.28
N HIS A 12 5.36 12.08 11.30
CA HIS A 12 5.91 11.02 10.47
C HIS A 12 6.45 9.92 11.38
N LEU A 13 5.85 8.72 11.32
CA LEU A 13 6.32 7.56 12.06
C LEU A 13 7.19 6.71 11.15
N GLN A 14 8.44 6.51 11.55
CA GLN A 14 9.39 5.70 10.80
C GLN A 14 10.12 4.71 11.70
N LEU A 15 10.17 3.47 11.26
CA LEU A 15 11.03 2.44 11.81
C LEU A 15 12.22 2.25 10.87
N GLU A 16 13.42 2.57 11.31
CA GLU A 16 14.64 2.37 10.52
C GLU A 16 15.53 1.28 11.13
N GLY A 17 16.23 0.58 10.25
CA GLY A 17 17.32 -0.33 10.59
C GLY A 17 16.99 -1.81 10.44
N SER A 18 17.91 -2.66 10.87
CA SER A 18 17.82 -4.12 10.69
C SER A 18 17.09 -4.79 11.86
N CYS A 19 15.83 -4.44 12.11
CA CYS A 19 15.09 -4.96 13.27
C CYS A 19 13.68 -5.46 12.96
N LYS A 20 13.20 -6.38 13.80
CA LYS A 20 11.82 -6.90 13.82
C LYS A 20 10.89 -6.09 14.74
N LYS A 21 11.35 -4.94 15.24
CA LYS A 21 10.57 -4.11 16.17
C LYS A 21 9.36 -3.52 15.46
N GLU A 22 8.35 -3.15 16.22
CA GLU A 22 7.19 -2.41 15.71
C GLU A 22 7.43 -0.90 15.86
N ILE A 23 6.70 -0.13 15.07
CA ILE A 23 6.60 1.33 15.27
C ILE A 23 5.95 1.59 16.62
N ILE A 24 6.46 2.61 17.33
CA ILE A 24 5.82 3.12 18.52
C ILE A 24 4.65 3.99 18.08
N TRP A 25 3.43 3.49 18.30
CA TRP A 25 2.21 4.19 17.94
C TRP A 25 2.03 5.46 18.78
N GLN A 26 1.54 6.52 18.16
CA GLN A 26 1.27 7.84 18.75
C GLN A 26 -0.23 8.14 18.62
N PRO A 27 -1.07 7.62 19.53
CA PRO A 27 -2.50 7.84 19.47
C PRO A 27 -2.84 9.34 19.44
N ARG A 28 -3.83 9.72 18.64
CA ARG A 28 -4.35 11.11 18.49
C ARG A 28 -3.39 12.10 17.82
N ALA A 29 -2.20 11.68 17.41
CA ALA A 29 -1.32 12.50 16.58
C ALA A 29 -1.84 12.56 15.13
N PRO A 30 -1.68 13.70 14.42
CA PRO A 30 -1.95 13.81 12.98
C PRO A 30 -0.84 13.12 12.18
N VAL A 31 -0.81 11.79 12.21
CA VAL A 31 0.20 11.00 11.50
C VAL A 31 -0.11 11.00 10.01
N LYS A 32 0.79 11.62 9.24
CA LYS A 32 0.70 11.72 7.78
C LYS A 32 1.45 10.58 7.09
N SER A 33 2.45 10.00 7.73
CA SER A 33 3.17 8.85 7.17
C SER A 33 3.49 7.76 8.18
N VAL A 34 3.42 6.51 7.72
CA VAL A 34 3.93 5.33 8.41
C VAL A 34 4.89 4.60 7.48
N VAL A 35 6.17 4.57 7.84
CA VAL A 35 7.25 4.04 7.00
C VAL A 35 8.03 2.97 7.75
N TYR A 36 8.09 1.78 7.16
CA TYR A 36 8.90 0.67 7.63
C TYR A 36 10.12 0.52 6.74
N ASP A 37 11.24 1.09 7.20
CA ASP A 37 12.56 0.99 6.57
C ASP A 37 13.43 -0.05 7.27
N SER A 38 12.94 -1.29 7.22
CA SER A 38 13.61 -2.47 7.76
C SER A 38 13.35 -3.67 6.86
N PRO A 39 14.33 -4.53 6.56
CA PRO A 39 14.11 -5.73 5.76
C PRO A 39 13.32 -6.81 6.53
N TYR A 40 13.13 -6.64 7.85
CA TYR A 40 12.48 -7.64 8.72
C TYR A 40 11.07 -7.26 9.17
N ALA A 41 10.60 -6.04 8.88
CA ALA A 41 9.26 -5.59 9.24
C ALA A 41 8.18 -6.23 8.35
N LYS A 42 7.34 -7.11 8.91
CA LYS A 42 6.28 -7.79 8.15
C LYS A 42 4.96 -7.05 8.31
N ILE A 43 4.18 -6.89 7.22
CA ILE A 43 2.77 -6.51 7.34
C ILE A 43 2.03 -7.63 8.05
N SER A 44 1.42 -7.31 9.19
CA SER A 44 0.49 -8.17 9.89
C SER A 44 -0.90 -7.51 9.91
N PRO A 45 -1.98 -8.30 9.95
CA PRO A 45 -3.33 -7.76 10.12
C PRO A 45 -3.43 -6.86 11.35
N ARG A 46 -2.74 -7.20 12.45
CA ARG A 46 -2.70 -6.39 13.68
C ARG A 46 -2.14 -4.99 13.44
N ILE A 47 -0.97 -4.90 12.80
CA ILE A 47 -0.32 -3.62 12.48
C ILE A 47 -1.21 -2.79 11.55
N MET A 48 -1.84 -3.45 10.58
CA MET A 48 -2.68 -2.77 9.62
C MET A 48 -3.95 -2.20 10.27
N MET A 49 -4.61 -2.99 11.12
CA MET A 49 -5.77 -2.52 11.88
C MET A 49 -5.40 -1.35 12.78
N ALA A 50 -4.27 -1.41 13.50
CA ALA A 50 -3.80 -0.30 14.33
C ALA A 50 -3.53 0.97 13.51
N THR A 51 -2.91 0.83 12.33
CA THR A 51 -2.65 1.95 11.41
C THR A 51 -3.96 2.61 10.97
N VAL A 52 -4.93 1.80 10.53
CA VAL A 52 -6.25 2.29 10.08
C VAL A 52 -7.01 2.94 11.23
N GLU A 53 -7.09 2.27 12.38
CA GLU A 53 -7.84 2.77 13.53
C GLU A 53 -7.34 4.13 14.00
N MET A 54 -6.01 4.29 14.09
CA MET A 54 -5.41 5.51 14.63
C MET A 54 -5.29 6.63 13.60
N TYR A 55 -4.99 6.32 12.33
CA TYR A 55 -4.49 7.31 11.37
C TYR A 55 -5.26 7.41 10.06
N LYS A 56 -6.30 6.61 9.81
CA LYS A 56 -7.04 6.64 8.53
C LYS A 56 -7.50 8.03 8.06
N GLN A 57 -7.78 8.94 8.98
CA GLN A 57 -8.24 10.30 8.68
C GLN A 57 -7.14 11.24 8.18
N ASP A 58 -5.87 10.88 8.36
CA ASP A 58 -4.72 11.76 8.13
C ASP A 58 -3.64 11.12 7.24
N LEU A 59 -3.68 9.80 7.07
CA LEU A 59 -2.61 9.05 6.44
C LEU A 59 -2.50 9.35 4.94
N GLU A 60 -1.35 9.91 4.55
CA GLU A 60 -0.98 10.27 3.18
C GLU A 60 0.00 9.26 2.56
N VAL A 61 0.89 8.69 3.40
CA VAL A 61 1.96 7.79 2.96
C VAL A 61 2.00 6.52 3.81
N PHE A 62 1.91 5.37 3.16
CA PHE A 62 2.23 4.08 3.79
C PHE A 62 3.30 3.37 2.97
N ALA A 63 4.41 3.01 3.60
CA ALA A 63 5.53 2.44 2.87
C ALA A 63 6.27 1.34 3.60
N HIS A 64 6.49 0.22 2.89
CA HIS A 64 7.41 -0.83 3.28
C HIS A 64 8.63 -0.81 2.35
N MET A 65 9.73 -0.27 2.88
CA MET A 65 10.98 -0.05 2.14
C MET A 65 11.93 -1.23 2.30
N GLN A 66 12.99 -1.29 1.50
CA GLN A 66 13.96 -2.38 1.41
C GLN A 66 13.38 -3.73 0.96
N LEU A 67 14.26 -4.63 0.51
CA LEU A 67 13.85 -5.98 0.16
C LEU A 67 13.64 -6.84 1.42
N PRO A 68 12.55 -7.62 1.48
CA PRO A 68 12.23 -8.43 2.65
C PRO A 68 13.25 -9.56 2.86
N ARG A 69 13.63 -9.79 4.11
CA ARG A 69 14.48 -10.90 4.58
C ARG A 69 13.71 -11.83 5.51
N PHE A 70 12.48 -12.17 5.11
CA PHE A 70 11.60 -13.09 5.81
C PHE A 70 10.77 -13.91 4.83
N HIS A 71 10.20 -15.02 5.30
CA HIS A 71 9.31 -15.84 4.49
C HIS A 71 8.03 -15.08 4.13
N MET A 72 7.72 -15.00 2.84
CA MET A 72 6.48 -14.42 2.34
C MET A 72 5.51 -15.54 1.93
N PRO A 73 4.31 -15.59 2.56
CA PRO A 73 3.35 -16.65 2.30
C PRO A 73 2.84 -16.58 0.84
N SER A 74 2.41 -17.72 0.31
CA SER A 74 1.83 -17.81 -1.03
C SER A 74 0.31 -17.99 -1.02
N SER A 75 -0.25 -18.45 0.11
CA SER A 75 -1.70 -18.59 0.30
C SER A 75 -2.36 -17.23 0.44
N PHE A 76 -3.48 -17.01 -0.27
CA PHE A 76 -4.20 -15.73 -0.26
C PHE A 76 -4.56 -15.26 1.16
N HIS A 77 -5.04 -16.16 2.01
CA HIS A 77 -5.49 -15.83 3.37
C HIS A 77 -4.36 -15.38 4.32
N GLU A 78 -3.12 -15.77 4.02
CA GLU A 78 -1.95 -15.41 4.85
C GLU A 78 -1.20 -14.19 4.31
N ARG A 79 -1.43 -13.82 3.04
CA ARG A 79 -0.77 -12.68 2.41
C ARG A 79 -1.40 -11.36 2.86
N ALA A 80 -0.69 -10.27 2.54
CA ALA A 80 -1.07 -8.93 2.93
C ALA A 80 -2.21 -8.34 2.07
N ASP A 81 -2.67 -9.05 1.03
CA ASP A 81 -3.64 -8.56 0.03
C ASP A 81 -4.86 -7.87 0.68
N SER A 82 -5.57 -8.57 1.57
CA SER A 82 -6.75 -8.02 2.25
C SER A 82 -6.44 -6.88 3.22
N SER A 83 -5.27 -6.94 3.88
CA SER A 83 -4.84 -5.90 4.80
C SER A 83 -4.54 -4.60 4.06
N LEU A 84 -3.82 -4.70 2.94
CA LEU A 84 -3.50 -3.56 2.08
C LEU A 84 -4.77 -2.94 1.48
N LEU A 85 -5.71 -3.77 1.01
CA LEU A 85 -6.97 -3.26 0.47
C LEU A 85 -7.81 -2.53 1.52
N LEU A 86 -7.87 -3.06 2.75
CA LEU A 86 -8.53 -2.40 3.87
C LEU A 86 -7.90 -1.03 4.16
N LEU A 87 -6.58 -0.94 4.20
CA LEU A 87 -5.86 0.31 4.46
C LEU A 87 -6.27 1.40 3.47
N VAL A 88 -6.14 1.12 2.17
CA VAL A 88 -6.41 2.12 1.14
C VAL A 88 -7.89 2.49 1.07
N ARG A 89 -8.79 1.52 1.32
CA ARG A 89 -10.24 1.77 1.35
C ARG A 89 -10.63 2.69 2.51
N GLN A 90 -9.93 2.60 3.64
CA GLN A 90 -10.24 3.39 4.84
C GLN A 90 -9.50 4.72 4.89
N SER A 91 -8.41 4.89 4.14
CA SER A 91 -7.51 6.05 4.22
C SER A 91 -7.64 6.92 2.96
N PRO A 92 -8.63 7.82 2.90
CA PRO A 92 -8.95 8.56 1.66
C PRO A 92 -7.80 9.47 1.20
N TYR A 93 -6.92 9.91 2.10
CA TYR A 93 -5.82 10.80 1.77
C TYR A 93 -4.57 10.07 1.27
N ILE A 94 -4.55 8.73 1.21
CA ILE A 94 -3.35 8.03 0.79
C ILE A 94 -3.00 8.36 -0.67
N HIS A 95 -1.84 8.99 -0.86
CA HIS A 95 -1.33 9.33 -2.18
C HIS A 95 -0.05 8.59 -2.52
N THR A 96 0.65 8.04 -1.52
CA THR A 96 1.86 7.23 -1.71
C THR A 96 1.71 5.88 -1.03
N LEU A 97 1.87 4.81 -1.81
CA LEU A 97 1.86 3.44 -1.32
C LEU A 97 3.08 2.68 -1.85
N VAL A 98 3.91 2.15 -0.95
CA VAL A 98 5.03 1.27 -1.30
C VAL A 98 4.77 -0.14 -0.77
N VAL A 99 4.62 -1.09 -1.69
CA VAL A 99 4.34 -2.51 -1.41
C VAL A 99 5.52 -3.37 -1.84
N ARG A 100 6.10 -4.10 -0.87
CA ARG A 100 7.14 -5.10 -1.14
C ARG A 100 6.68 -6.54 -0.90
N GLU A 101 5.57 -6.68 -0.18
CA GLU A 101 4.95 -7.95 0.18
C GLU A 101 4.50 -8.69 -1.07
N LYS A 102 4.43 -10.02 -0.95
CA LYS A 102 3.88 -10.85 -2.01
C LYS A 102 2.37 -10.59 -2.14
N VAL A 103 1.93 -10.16 -3.30
CA VAL A 103 0.52 -9.82 -3.61
C VAL A 103 0.15 -10.34 -4.99
N SER A 104 -1.13 -10.55 -5.26
CA SER A 104 -1.57 -10.93 -6.61
C SER A 104 -1.69 -9.74 -7.57
N THR A 105 -1.66 -10.02 -8.88
CA THR A 105 -1.97 -9.03 -9.93
C THR A 105 -3.35 -8.42 -9.74
N ALA A 106 -4.34 -9.22 -9.32
CA ALA A 106 -5.66 -8.71 -8.95
C ALA A 106 -5.60 -7.73 -7.77
N THR A 107 -4.79 -7.99 -6.75
CA THR A 107 -4.59 -7.04 -5.64
C THR A 107 -4.00 -5.72 -6.12
N VAL A 108 -3.00 -5.74 -7.01
CA VAL A 108 -2.41 -4.50 -7.54
C VAL A 108 -3.47 -3.66 -8.27
N LEU A 109 -4.30 -4.29 -9.10
CA LEU A 109 -5.43 -3.63 -9.77
C LEU A 109 -6.44 -3.04 -8.79
N LEU A 110 -6.82 -3.82 -7.76
CA LEU A 110 -7.75 -3.38 -6.73
C LEU A 110 -7.21 -2.21 -5.92
N LEU A 111 -5.92 -2.22 -5.56
CA LEU A 111 -5.28 -1.12 -4.84
C LEU A 111 -5.32 0.18 -5.67
N ALA A 112 -4.90 0.12 -6.94
CA ALA A 112 -4.95 1.26 -7.84
C ALA A 112 -6.38 1.78 -8.03
N HIS A 113 -7.35 0.88 -8.23
CA HIS A 113 -8.74 1.26 -8.44
C HIS A 113 -9.40 1.85 -7.19
N THR A 114 -9.08 1.33 -6.01
CA THR A 114 -9.72 1.70 -4.73
C THR A 114 -9.16 3.00 -4.19
N ALA A 115 -7.84 3.20 -4.27
CA ALA A 115 -7.15 4.36 -3.72
C ALA A 115 -7.27 5.56 -4.67
N LYS A 116 -8.38 6.32 -4.58
CA LYS A 116 -8.72 7.38 -5.55
C LYS A 116 -7.69 8.50 -5.67
N ASN A 117 -6.95 8.80 -4.61
CA ASN A 117 -5.92 9.83 -4.60
C ASN A 117 -4.50 9.30 -4.75
N LEU A 118 -4.35 8.01 -5.10
CA LEU A 118 -3.04 7.39 -5.24
C LEU A 118 -2.31 7.96 -6.46
N ILE A 119 -1.13 8.53 -6.22
CA ILE A 119 -0.25 9.06 -7.27
C ILE A 119 1.03 8.25 -7.34
N TYR A 120 1.65 8.04 -6.19
CA TYR A 120 2.93 7.34 -6.08
C TYR A 120 2.71 5.90 -5.64
N PHE A 121 2.45 5.04 -6.61
CA PHE A 121 2.27 3.61 -6.35
C PHE A 121 3.52 2.83 -6.72
N TYR A 122 4.18 2.23 -5.74
CA TYR A 122 5.40 1.47 -5.97
C TYR A 122 5.20 0.02 -5.53
N VAL A 123 5.31 -0.91 -6.47
CA VAL A 123 5.19 -2.33 -6.20
C VAL A 123 6.42 -3.05 -6.74
N ARG A 124 6.99 -3.94 -5.92
CA ARG A 124 8.10 -4.81 -6.35
C ARG A 124 7.59 -5.89 -7.32
N ARG A 125 8.07 -5.88 -8.57
CA ARG A 125 7.67 -6.81 -9.64
C ARG A 125 7.84 -8.28 -9.24
N ASN A 126 8.96 -8.64 -8.62
CA ASN A 126 9.25 -10.01 -8.18
C ASN A 126 8.35 -10.52 -7.04
N ALA A 127 7.60 -9.63 -6.39
CA ALA A 127 6.64 -9.98 -5.35
C ALA A 127 5.20 -10.11 -5.91
N ILE A 128 4.96 -9.74 -7.17
CA ILE A 128 3.64 -9.85 -7.78
C ILE A 128 3.45 -11.29 -8.27
N MET A 129 2.36 -11.92 -7.84
CA MET A 129 1.93 -13.23 -8.31
C MET A 129 0.86 -13.07 -9.38
N LEU A 130 1.03 -13.76 -10.50
CA LEU A 130 0.03 -13.77 -11.57
C LEU A 130 -1.21 -14.57 -11.18
N LYS A 131 -2.16 -13.93 -10.48
CA LYS A 131 -3.35 -14.57 -9.90
C LYS A 131 -4.54 -13.62 -9.86
N ALA A 132 -5.71 -14.16 -10.15
CA ALA A 132 -7.02 -13.54 -9.89
C ALA A 132 -7.70 -14.30 -8.74
N ASP A 133 -7.10 -14.27 -7.55
CA ASP A 133 -7.48 -15.10 -6.41
C ASP A 133 -8.43 -14.43 -5.41
N TRP A 134 -8.99 -13.27 -5.79
CA TRP A 134 -10.05 -12.62 -5.02
C TRP A 134 -11.40 -13.30 -5.29
N PRO A 135 -12.16 -13.69 -4.25
CA PRO A 135 -13.53 -14.17 -4.43
C PRO A 135 -14.42 -13.02 -4.92
N TYR A 136 -15.52 -13.38 -5.57
CA TYR A 136 -16.54 -12.40 -5.94
C TYR A 136 -17.09 -11.71 -4.70
N ASN A 137 -17.07 -10.37 -4.70
CA ASN A 137 -17.70 -9.56 -3.67
C ASN A 137 -19.10 -9.17 -4.15
N PRO A 138 -20.17 -9.38 -3.36
CA PRO A 138 -21.52 -8.93 -3.70
C PRO A 138 -21.65 -7.44 -4.04
N ASP A 139 -20.77 -6.60 -3.48
CA ASP A 139 -20.72 -5.16 -3.77
C ASP A 139 -20.15 -4.82 -5.16
N TRP A 140 -19.58 -5.80 -5.86
CA TRP A 140 -19.01 -5.60 -7.20
C TRP A 140 -20.06 -5.86 -8.27
N THR A 141 -20.00 -5.09 -9.34
CA THR A 141 -20.78 -5.44 -10.53
C THR A 141 -20.13 -6.64 -11.25
N PRO A 142 -20.92 -7.46 -11.96
CA PRO A 142 -20.36 -8.55 -12.77
C PRO A 142 -19.29 -8.08 -13.76
N GLU A 143 -19.49 -6.90 -14.36
CA GLU A 143 -18.57 -6.30 -15.32
C GLU A 143 -17.24 -5.93 -14.66
N PHE A 144 -17.28 -5.39 -13.43
CA PHE A 144 -16.08 -5.07 -12.67
C PHE A 144 -15.28 -6.34 -12.34
N TYR A 145 -15.94 -7.39 -11.88
CA TYR A 145 -15.27 -8.66 -11.58
C TYR A 145 -14.69 -9.30 -12.84
N ALA A 146 -15.42 -9.26 -13.96
CA ALA A 146 -14.92 -9.73 -15.24
C ALA A 146 -13.69 -8.92 -15.70
N TRP A 147 -13.71 -7.59 -15.56
CA TRP A 147 -12.56 -6.71 -15.83
C TRP A 147 -11.36 -7.08 -14.97
N LEU A 148 -11.56 -7.31 -13.66
CA LEU A 148 -10.50 -7.69 -12.73
C LEU A 148 -9.86 -9.02 -13.14
N CYS A 149 -10.68 -10.05 -13.36
CA CYS A 149 -10.24 -11.37 -13.75
C CYS A 149 -9.58 -11.39 -15.14
N LYS A 150 -10.00 -10.53 -16.07
CA LYS A 150 -9.39 -10.39 -17.39
C LYS A 150 -7.99 -9.76 -17.29
N ASN A 151 -7.87 -8.64 -16.58
CA ASN A 151 -6.64 -7.85 -16.55
C ASN A 151 -5.60 -8.38 -15.54
N ALA A 152 -5.99 -9.24 -14.60
CA ALA A 152 -5.07 -9.93 -13.71
C ALA A 152 -4.30 -11.09 -14.38
N ARG A 153 -4.56 -11.43 -15.65
CA ARG A 153 -3.99 -12.60 -16.35
C ARG A 153 -2.59 -12.42 -16.94
N SER A 154 -2.12 -11.19 -17.10
CA SER A 154 -0.73 -10.92 -17.50
C SER A 154 -0.18 -9.69 -16.78
N TYR A 155 1.15 -9.58 -16.68
CA TYR A 155 1.77 -8.38 -16.11
C TYR A 155 1.53 -7.17 -16.99
N GLU A 156 1.52 -7.35 -18.31
CA GLU A 156 1.32 -6.30 -19.30
C GLU A 156 -0.09 -5.71 -19.23
N ALA A 157 -1.11 -6.57 -19.11
CA ALA A 157 -2.49 -6.12 -18.95
C ALA A 157 -2.67 -5.37 -17.63
N MET A 158 -2.13 -5.92 -16.53
CA MET A 158 -2.17 -5.28 -15.22
C MET A 158 -1.47 -3.92 -15.22
N GLU A 159 -0.23 -3.83 -15.73
CA GLU A 159 0.53 -2.58 -15.80
C GLU A 159 -0.18 -1.51 -16.65
N ARG A 160 -0.76 -1.91 -17.79
CA ARG A 160 -1.53 -1.02 -18.66
C ARG A 160 -2.75 -0.44 -17.95
N GLU A 161 -3.56 -1.28 -17.30
CA GLU A 161 -4.74 -0.81 -16.59
C GLU A 161 -4.37 0.07 -15.39
N VAL A 162 -3.33 -0.30 -14.63
CA VAL A 162 -2.85 0.54 -13.51
C VAL A 162 -2.38 1.89 -14.02
N ALA A 163 -1.62 1.94 -15.12
CA ALA A 163 -1.19 3.19 -15.74
C ALA A 163 -2.39 4.05 -16.18
N GLN A 164 -3.42 3.42 -16.75
CA GLN A 164 -4.66 4.12 -17.12
C GLN A 164 -5.40 4.69 -15.91
N ILE A 165 -5.51 3.91 -14.82
CA ILE A 165 -6.16 4.36 -13.57
C ILE A 165 -5.40 5.54 -12.94
N LEU A 166 -4.08 5.47 -12.91
CA LEU A 166 -3.22 6.50 -12.31
C LEU A 166 -3.03 7.73 -13.22
N GLY A 167 -3.45 7.66 -14.49
CA GLY A 167 -3.33 8.75 -15.47
C GLY A 167 -1.90 9.03 -15.94
N HIS A 168 -0.94 8.14 -15.67
CA HIS A 168 0.45 8.28 -16.10
C HIS A 168 1.12 6.92 -16.30
N ARG A 169 2.27 6.90 -16.98
CA ARG A 169 3.01 5.66 -17.21
C ARG A 169 3.39 5.02 -15.88
N TRP A 170 2.93 3.80 -15.67
CA TRP A 170 3.21 3.01 -14.48
C TRP A 170 3.70 1.61 -14.86
N GLN A 171 4.70 1.11 -14.12
CA GLN A 171 5.22 -0.25 -14.26
C GLN A 171 5.67 -0.75 -12.89
N ALA A 172 5.59 -2.06 -12.67
CA ALA A 172 6.11 -2.66 -11.46
C ALA A 172 7.65 -2.59 -11.44
N LEU A 173 8.22 -2.31 -10.28
CA LEU A 173 9.65 -2.04 -10.14
C LEU A 173 10.48 -3.31 -10.05
N THR A 174 11.60 -3.35 -10.76
CA THR A 174 12.64 -4.34 -10.49
C THR A 174 13.22 -4.15 -9.09
N ASP A 175 13.85 -5.17 -8.54
CA ASP A 175 14.51 -5.10 -7.23
C ASP A 175 15.55 -3.97 -7.13
N LYS A 176 16.24 -3.67 -8.24
CA LYS A 176 17.21 -2.57 -8.32
C LYS A 176 16.49 -1.22 -8.20
N GLN A 177 15.45 -0.99 -9.00
CA GLN A 177 14.65 0.24 -8.95
C GLN A 177 13.95 0.40 -7.60
N PHE A 178 13.43 -0.69 -7.03
CA PHE A 178 12.75 -0.68 -5.73
C PHE A 178 13.68 -0.21 -4.61
N LYS A 179 14.94 -0.63 -4.61
CA LYS A 179 15.96 -0.16 -3.65
C LYS A 179 16.30 1.32 -3.79
N MET A 180 16.03 1.93 -4.95
CA MET A 180 16.35 3.33 -5.22
C MET A 180 15.21 4.29 -4.85
N ILE A 181 14.05 3.78 -4.42
CA ILE A 181 12.92 4.62 -4.00
C ILE A 181 13.39 5.55 -2.87
N LYS A 182 13.15 6.85 -3.05
CA LYS A 182 13.28 7.86 -2.01
C LYS A 182 11.91 8.48 -1.79
N LEU A 183 11.50 8.58 -0.54
CA LEU A 183 10.23 9.17 -0.16
C LEU A 183 10.45 10.61 0.28
N ASP A 184 9.68 11.53 -0.28
CA ASP A 184 9.54 12.87 0.26
C ASP A 184 8.28 12.90 1.13
N LEU A 185 8.48 12.89 2.45
CA LEU A 185 7.38 12.87 3.43
C LEU A 185 6.78 14.26 3.68
N ASN A 186 7.51 15.32 3.31
CA ASN A 186 7.07 16.70 3.49
C ASN A 186 6.15 17.17 2.35
N LYS A 187 6.23 16.50 1.19
CA LYS A 187 5.33 16.75 0.07
C LYS A 187 3.91 16.29 0.38
N SER A 188 3.07 17.21 0.83
CA SER A 188 1.62 16.99 0.88
C SER A 188 0.97 17.38 -0.43
N LEU A 189 -0.09 16.65 -0.78
CA LEU A 189 -1.00 17.00 -1.87
C LEU A 189 -2.30 17.62 -1.38
N TYR A 190 -2.42 17.79 -0.06
CA TYR A 190 -3.59 18.38 0.58
C TYR A 190 -3.12 19.59 1.38
N LEU A 191 -3.90 20.67 1.30
CA LEU A 191 -3.67 21.92 2.02
C LEU A 191 -4.27 21.83 3.44
#